data_AF-A0A3B0STW0-F1
#
_entry.id   AF-A0A3B0STW0-F1
#
_cell.length_a   1.000
_cell.length_b   1.000
_cell.length_c   1.000
_cell.angle_alpha   90.00
_cell.angle_beta   90.00
_cell.angle_gamma   90.00
#
_symmetry.space_group_name_H-M   'P 1'
#
loop_
_entity.id
_entity.type
_entity.pdbx_description
1 polymer ?
#
loop_
_entity_poly.entity_id
_entity_poly.type
_entity_poly.pdbx_seq_one_letter_code
_entity_poly.pdbx_strand_id
1 'polypeptide(L)'
;MAARRLGQRVDWTVNMSPRAVFVVATIFCCLLVTQAPREAQAAASDELENPAAPTSGAQWQIGVNRMAYWSGEEPLINILAANRADPGWPADVFDRETQTFLKIPGGQSSLNIALLRNGAKSNRDYYRGDYIIEWDGDGDVATTLAGAGSLSREGPNRIRETYKGNRGGWASAVIRKIGKCPSDRLRDQCGISNIRIYRAEHEAALKAGKIFNPDFVKNIARYDIVRTMDWNMTRGVTRADQIPDMGAQFWSGAVVPIEAQFKLAAEAGVALWLNAPARLGAADGLNARLEAMPDQQARKALIATQFDAVAASKEWDNYAALIVKAMIATDYPIDRPFYLELANETWQWGGGFSYATEWFWSLTDALWDKTGKRYPGNPTRGAYGYLSARLAAAFAKALDDAGRGDQPWTLVIGAQTAWGEQVLGPLEGVKDYAALAPADAFSQPMARFGLATTGYYRGAFGDAKGGLFGASVKGAAWRAQWLARLDAD
;
A
#
# COMPACT_ATOMS: atom_id res chain seq x y z
N MET A 1 49.24 29.10 -39.72
CA MET A 1 50.00 28.82 -38.49
C MET A 1 49.02 28.37 -37.41
N ALA A 2 49.23 27.15 -36.89
CA ALA A 2 48.71 26.50 -35.66
C ALA A 2 47.25 26.80 -35.22
N ALA A 3 46.26 25.89 -35.24
CA ALA A 3 46.17 24.51 -34.71
C ALA A 3 46.46 24.37 -33.20
N ARG A 4 45.40 24.25 -32.38
CA ARG A 4 45.39 23.40 -31.17
C ARG A 4 43.95 22.94 -30.88
N ARG A 5 43.67 21.71 -31.33
CA ARG A 5 42.61 20.84 -30.77
C ARG A 5 43.18 20.21 -29.51
N LEU A 6 42.44 20.25 -28.41
CA LEU A 6 42.62 19.33 -27.28
C LEU A 6 41.33 18.53 -27.18
N GLY A 7 41.40 17.28 -27.64
CA GLY A 7 40.38 16.28 -27.36
C GLY A 7 40.66 15.65 -26.01
N GLN A 8 39.64 15.59 -25.16
CA GLN A 8 39.52 14.54 -24.17
C GLN A 8 38.27 13.72 -24.53
N ARG A 9 38.50 12.55 -25.11
CA ARG A 9 37.54 11.45 -25.06
C ARG A 9 37.63 10.88 -23.64
N VAL A 10 36.54 10.93 -22.90
CA VAL A 10 36.38 10.13 -21.69
C VAL A 10 35.81 8.79 -22.14
N ASP A 11 36.66 7.77 -22.18
CA ASP A 11 36.24 6.38 -22.37
C ASP A 11 35.50 5.91 -21.10
N TRP A 12 34.19 5.69 -21.23
CA TRP A 12 33.40 4.96 -20.23
C TRP A 12 33.33 3.48 -20.64
N THR A 13 34.44 2.76 -20.51
CA THR A 13 34.42 1.30 -20.58
C THR A 13 34.02 0.77 -19.20
N VAL A 14 32.71 0.64 -18.95
CA VAL A 14 32.22 -0.13 -17.80
C VAL A 14 32.28 -1.60 -18.18
N ASN A 15 33.30 -2.27 -17.66
CA ASN A 15 33.51 -3.70 -17.79
C ASN A 15 32.44 -4.44 -16.94
N MET A 16 31.28 -4.74 -17.52
CA MET A 16 30.26 -5.54 -16.85
C MET A 16 30.55 -7.03 -17.05
N SER A 17 31.07 -7.67 -16.00
CA SER A 17 31.12 -9.13 -15.92
C SER A 17 29.68 -9.69 -15.84
N PRO A 18 29.35 -10.79 -16.54
CA PRO A 18 28.03 -11.39 -16.49
C PRO A 18 28.01 -12.46 -15.39
N ARG A 19 27.34 -12.20 -14.26
CA ARG A 19 26.76 -13.25 -13.39
C ARG A 19 25.99 -12.65 -12.20
N ALA A 20 24.93 -13.39 -11.83
CA ALA A 20 24.03 -13.23 -10.70
C ALA A 20 22.96 -12.13 -10.80
N VAL A 21 21.89 -12.43 -11.55
CA VAL A 21 20.56 -11.87 -11.24
C VAL A 21 20.05 -12.59 -10.00
N PHE A 22 20.15 -11.95 -8.83
CA PHE A 22 19.42 -12.36 -7.63
C PHE A 22 17.99 -11.82 -7.74
N VAL A 23 17.03 -12.71 -7.98
CA VAL A 23 15.62 -12.42 -7.69
C VAL A 23 15.45 -12.68 -6.20
N VAL A 24 15.50 -11.62 -5.38
CA VAL A 24 15.07 -11.68 -3.98
C VAL A 24 13.55 -11.61 -3.98
N ALA A 25 12.90 -12.77 -3.99
CA ALA A 25 11.52 -12.89 -3.56
C ALA A 25 11.54 -12.90 -2.03
N THR A 26 11.24 -11.76 -1.41
CA THR A 26 11.05 -11.70 0.05
C THR A 26 9.71 -12.33 0.37
N ILE A 27 9.71 -13.59 0.81
CA ILE A 27 8.53 -14.23 1.41
C ILE A 27 8.41 -13.67 2.83
N PHE A 28 7.38 -12.85 3.07
CA PHE A 28 7.03 -12.39 4.41
C PHE A 28 6.14 -13.44 5.09
N CYS A 29 6.73 -14.27 5.95
CA CYS A 29 5.97 -15.14 6.85
C CYS A 29 5.86 -14.44 8.21
N CYS A 30 4.73 -13.79 8.51
CA CYS A 30 4.36 -13.47 9.89
C CYS A 30 3.28 -14.46 10.34
N LEU A 31 3.45 -15.02 11.53
CA LEU A 31 2.44 -15.85 12.18
C LEU A 31 1.54 -14.90 12.99
N LEU A 32 0.28 -14.73 12.61
CA LEU A 32 -0.75 -14.13 13.46
C LEU A 32 -1.54 -15.26 14.13
N VAL A 33 -1.66 -15.19 15.45
CA VAL A 33 -2.45 -16.12 16.25
C VAL A 33 -3.59 -15.31 16.88
N THR A 34 -4.81 -15.46 16.36
CA THR A 34 -6.03 -14.93 16.99
C THR A 34 -6.88 -16.10 17.50
N GLN A 35 -7.51 -15.92 18.66
CA GLN A 35 -8.51 -16.86 19.20
C GLN A 35 -9.92 -16.34 18.91
N ALA A 36 -10.79 -17.20 18.39
CA ALA A 36 -12.25 -17.05 18.45
C ALA A 36 -12.86 -18.29 19.13
N PRO A 37 -13.88 -18.16 19.99
CA PRO A 37 -14.61 -19.29 20.53
C PRO A 37 -15.56 -19.86 19.47
N ARG A 38 -15.51 -21.17 19.27
CA ARG A 38 -16.46 -21.93 18.45
C ARG A 38 -17.69 -22.27 19.28
N GLU A 39 -18.86 -21.87 18.83
CA GLU A 39 -20.07 -22.71 18.90
C GLU A 39 -21.08 -22.28 17.83
N ALA A 40 -21.68 -23.28 17.19
CA ALA A 40 -22.71 -23.25 16.15
C ALA A 40 -22.30 -22.87 14.71
N GLN A 41 -21.89 -23.89 13.93
CA GLN A 41 -22.22 -23.95 12.51
C GLN A 41 -22.34 -25.41 12.06
N ALA A 42 -23.56 -25.81 11.69
CA ALA A 42 -23.81 -27.00 10.90
C ALA A 42 -24.89 -26.67 9.86
N ALA A 43 -24.62 -27.14 8.64
CA ALA A 43 -25.51 -27.36 7.49
C ALA A 43 -25.52 -26.31 6.35
N ALA A 44 -24.75 -26.67 5.32
CA ALA A 44 -25.09 -26.74 3.89
C ALA A 44 -25.23 -25.45 3.04
N SER A 45 -24.26 -25.26 2.15
CA SER A 45 -24.52 -25.28 0.69
C SER A 45 -23.24 -25.67 -0.09
N ASP A 46 -23.44 -26.57 -1.05
CA ASP A 46 -22.43 -27.22 -1.89
C ASP A 46 -21.87 -26.32 -3.02
N GLU A 47 -20.67 -26.72 -3.46
CA GLU A 47 -20.03 -26.47 -4.77
C GLU A 47 -19.51 -25.05 -5.11
N LEU A 48 -18.42 -24.69 -4.45
CA LEU A 48 -17.14 -24.41 -5.14
C LEU A 48 -16.08 -25.16 -4.33
N GLU A 49 -15.28 -26.02 -4.96
CA GLU A 49 -14.14 -26.70 -4.30
C GLU A 49 -13.14 -25.64 -3.80
N ASN A 50 -13.40 -25.16 -2.60
CA ASN A 50 -12.49 -24.34 -1.82
C ASN A 50 -11.36 -25.30 -1.38
N PRO A 51 -10.09 -25.06 -1.73
CA PRO A 51 -9.01 -25.90 -1.24
C PRO A 51 -9.12 -25.94 0.28
N ALA A 52 -9.21 -27.17 0.82
CA ALA A 52 -9.48 -27.44 2.23
C ALA A 52 -8.76 -26.44 3.15
N ALA A 53 -9.52 -25.77 4.02
CA ALA A 53 -9.00 -24.81 4.98
C ALA A 53 -7.80 -25.42 5.75
N PRO A 54 -6.71 -24.67 5.98
CA PRO A 54 -5.54 -25.18 6.68
C PRO A 54 -5.93 -25.73 8.05
N THR A 55 -5.61 -27.00 8.31
CA THR A 55 -5.94 -27.71 9.57
C THR A 55 -5.02 -27.35 10.74
N SER A 56 -4.17 -26.34 10.62
CA SER A 56 -3.34 -25.82 11.71
C SER A 56 -3.92 -24.49 12.20
N GLY A 57 -3.89 -24.21 13.50
CA GLY A 57 -4.26 -22.91 14.06
C GLY A 57 -3.29 -21.76 13.69
N ALA A 58 -2.67 -21.82 12.51
CA ALA A 58 -1.78 -20.82 11.96
C ALA A 58 -2.44 -20.21 10.72
N GLN A 59 -2.55 -18.88 10.71
CA GLN A 59 -3.03 -18.12 9.55
C GLN A 59 -1.87 -17.84 8.60
N TRP A 60 -2.07 -18.12 7.32
CA TRP A 60 -1.16 -17.77 6.25
C TRP A 60 -1.49 -16.38 5.72
N GLN A 61 -0.45 -15.60 5.49
CA GLN A 61 -0.59 -14.24 5.00
C GLN A 61 0.27 -14.00 3.77
N ILE A 62 -0.17 -13.07 2.93
CA ILE A 62 0.63 -12.56 1.81
C ILE A 62 0.64 -11.04 1.79
N GLY A 63 1.83 -10.47 1.62
CA GLY A 63 1.99 -9.07 1.27
C GLY A 63 1.91 -8.90 -0.24
N VAL A 64 1.15 -7.93 -0.72
CA VAL A 64 1.15 -7.53 -2.14
C VAL A 64 2.21 -6.46 -2.37
N ASN A 65 2.90 -6.53 -3.51
CA ASN A 65 3.92 -5.54 -3.87
C ASN A 65 3.26 -4.23 -4.30
N ARG A 66 4.06 -3.17 -4.38
CA ARG A 66 3.62 -1.85 -4.81
C ARG A 66 2.88 -1.91 -6.15
N MET A 67 1.75 -1.22 -6.21
CA MET A 67 1.04 -0.93 -7.45
C MET A 67 1.96 -0.14 -8.39
N ALA A 68 2.47 -0.81 -9.44
CA ALA A 68 3.40 -0.22 -10.37
C ALA A 68 3.41 -0.96 -11.71
N TYR A 69 3.62 -0.24 -12.81
CA TYR A 69 3.69 -0.80 -14.17
C TYR A 69 4.87 -1.78 -14.35
N TRP A 70 5.84 -1.79 -13.42
CA TRP A 70 6.93 -2.75 -13.40
C TRP A 70 6.71 -3.92 -12.44
N SER A 71 5.60 -3.96 -11.70
CA SER A 71 5.25 -5.14 -10.92
C SER A 71 4.94 -6.31 -11.85
N GLY A 72 5.34 -7.52 -11.44
CA GLY A 72 5.00 -8.76 -12.15
C GLY A 72 3.67 -9.37 -11.71
N GLU A 73 2.99 -8.78 -10.72
CA GLU A 73 1.77 -9.33 -10.13
C GLU A 73 0.51 -9.09 -10.99
N GLU A 74 0.53 -8.07 -11.84
CA GLU A 74 -0.61 -7.66 -12.71
C GLU A 74 -1.98 -7.72 -11.99
N PRO A 75 -2.16 -6.96 -10.88
CA PRO A 75 -3.34 -7.10 -10.05
C PRO A 75 -4.64 -6.65 -10.72
N LEU A 76 -4.57 -5.75 -11.71
CA LEU A 76 -5.73 -5.08 -12.30
C LEU A 76 -6.01 -5.59 -13.71
N ILE A 77 -7.30 -5.69 -14.07
CA ILE A 77 -7.73 -5.94 -15.45
C ILE A 77 -7.33 -4.74 -16.33
N ASN A 78 -7.62 -3.52 -15.89
CA ASN A 78 -7.11 -2.31 -16.53
C ASN A 78 -5.66 -2.07 -16.08
N ILE A 79 -4.71 -2.55 -16.88
CA ILE A 79 -3.28 -2.50 -16.60
C ILE A 79 -2.78 -1.06 -16.45
N LEU A 80 -3.42 -0.11 -17.13
CA LEU A 80 -3.05 1.30 -17.06
C LEU A 80 -3.25 1.89 -15.66
N ALA A 81 -4.23 1.41 -14.88
CA ALA A 81 -4.46 1.90 -13.52
C ALA A 81 -3.29 1.58 -12.58
N ALA A 82 -2.47 0.57 -12.90
CA ALA A 82 -1.23 0.29 -12.17
C ALA A 82 -0.08 1.26 -12.54
N ASN A 83 -0.33 2.27 -13.36
CA ASN A 83 0.63 3.29 -13.74
C ASN A 83 0.51 4.54 -12.88
N ARG A 84 1.42 5.50 -13.12
CA ARG A 84 1.42 6.84 -12.52
C ARG A 84 1.38 7.88 -13.64
N ALA A 85 0.72 9.00 -13.40
CA ALA A 85 0.97 10.19 -14.19
C ALA A 85 2.45 10.59 -14.04
N ASP A 86 3.09 11.07 -15.11
CA ASP A 86 4.43 11.63 -14.98
C ASP A 86 4.34 12.88 -14.08
N PRO A 87 5.05 12.94 -12.94
CA PRO A 87 5.01 14.10 -12.07
C PRO A 87 5.51 15.38 -12.78
N GLY A 88 6.29 15.24 -13.84
CA GLY A 88 6.77 16.33 -14.69
C GLY A 88 5.78 16.81 -15.75
N TRP A 89 4.62 16.16 -15.93
CA TRP A 89 3.60 16.68 -16.86
C TRP A 89 2.97 17.95 -16.29
N PRO A 90 3.05 19.08 -17.02
CA PRO A 90 2.34 20.29 -16.61
C PRO A 90 0.82 20.11 -16.76
N ALA A 91 0.05 20.90 -16.01
CA ALA A 91 -1.40 20.77 -15.94
C ALA A 91 -2.10 20.92 -17.30
N ASP A 92 -1.47 21.63 -18.24
CA ASP A 92 -1.95 21.81 -19.61
C ASP A 92 -1.71 20.59 -20.52
N VAL A 93 -0.97 19.58 -20.05
CA VAL A 93 -0.75 18.28 -20.71
C VAL A 93 -1.67 17.21 -20.13
N PHE A 94 -1.74 17.13 -18.81
CA PHE A 94 -2.58 16.20 -18.08
C PHE A 94 -3.35 16.93 -16.99
N ASP A 95 -4.67 16.97 -17.14
CA ASP A 95 -5.56 17.44 -16.11
C ASP A 95 -5.66 16.38 -15.00
N ARG A 96 -5.24 16.73 -13.79
CA ARG A 96 -5.24 15.80 -12.66
C ARG A 96 -6.61 15.69 -11.99
N GLU A 97 -7.49 16.66 -12.19
CA GLU A 97 -8.84 16.61 -11.64
C GLU A 97 -9.69 15.68 -12.50
N THR A 98 -9.70 15.92 -13.81
CA THR A 98 -10.48 15.11 -14.76
C THR A 98 -9.73 13.86 -15.27
N GLN A 99 -8.47 13.69 -14.88
CA GLN A 99 -7.57 12.62 -15.35
C GLN A 99 -7.48 12.55 -16.89
N THR A 100 -7.53 13.71 -17.55
CA THR A 100 -7.62 13.83 -19.01
C THR A 100 -6.30 14.30 -19.63
N PHE A 101 -5.86 13.64 -20.70
CA PHE A 101 -4.77 14.11 -21.53
C PHE A 101 -5.26 15.17 -22.52
N LEU A 102 -4.73 16.38 -22.41
CA LEU A 102 -5.21 17.56 -23.15
C LEU A 102 -4.37 17.87 -24.40
N LYS A 103 -3.07 17.57 -24.35
CA LYS A 103 -2.17 17.75 -25.49
C LYS A 103 -0.90 16.93 -25.36
N ILE A 104 -0.19 16.80 -26.47
CA ILE A 104 1.20 16.33 -26.47
C ILE A 104 2.10 17.55 -26.18
N PRO A 105 3.05 17.46 -25.24
CA PRO A 105 3.99 18.55 -24.94
C PRO A 105 4.72 19.04 -26.19
N GLY A 106 4.96 20.36 -26.28
CA GLY A 106 5.70 20.95 -27.39
C GLY A 106 7.08 20.31 -27.56
N GLY A 107 7.42 19.92 -28.80
CA GLY A 107 8.67 19.23 -29.12
C GLY A 107 8.63 17.71 -28.99
N GLN A 108 7.52 17.13 -28.53
CA GLN A 108 7.30 15.68 -28.54
C GLN A 108 6.33 15.30 -29.67
N SER A 109 6.53 14.14 -30.29
CA SER A 109 5.61 13.57 -31.29
C SER A 109 4.57 12.63 -30.67
N SER A 110 4.74 12.27 -29.40
CA SER A 110 3.86 11.34 -28.68
C SER A 110 4.09 11.36 -27.18
N LEU A 111 3.10 10.90 -26.41
CA LEU A 111 3.27 10.52 -25.01
C LEU A 111 3.46 9.00 -24.92
N ASN A 112 4.53 8.55 -24.28
CA ASN A 112 4.77 7.13 -24.01
C ASN A 112 4.33 6.80 -22.59
N ILE A 113 3.50 5.77 -22.45
CA ILE A 113 3.05 5.24 -21.17
C ILE A 113 3.58 3.82 -21.02
N ALA A 114 4.44 3.63 -20.02
CA ALA A 114 5.09 2.36 -19.72
C ALA A 114 4.12 1.26 -19.30
N LEU A 115 4.22 0.04 -19.82
CA LEU A 115 3.38 -1.09 -19.41
C LEU A 115 4.21 -2.34 -19.14
N LEU A 116 3.80 -3.14 -18.15
CA LEU A 116 4.30 -4.50 -17.93
C LEU A 116 5.84 -4.65 -17.90
N ARG A 117 6.58 -3.69 -17.33
CA ARG A 117 8.04 -3.55 -17.55
C ARG A 117 8.85 -4.80 -17.21
N ASN A 118 8.74 -5.27 -15.97
CA ASN A 118 9.49 -6.46 -15.56
C ASN A 118 8.78 -7.71 -16.03
N GLY A 119 7.46 -7.77 -15.90
CA GLY A 119 6.65 -8.92 -16.32
C GLY A 119 6.90 -9.32 -17.77
N ALA A 120 6.73 -8.39 -18.72
CA ALA A 120 6.98 -8.64 -20.14
C ALA A 120 8.43 -9.02 -20.45
N LYS A 121 9.39 -8.60 -19.61
CA LYS A 121 10.80 -8.94 -19.75
C LYS A 121 11.11 -10.35 -19.23
N SER A 122 10.57 -10.72 -18.07
CA SER A 122 10.92 -11.95 -17.32
C SER A 122 9.98 -13.13 -17.56
N ASN A 123 8.74 -12.88 -17.97
CA ASN A 123 7.72 -13.91 -18.19
C ASN A 123 6.93 -13.64 -19.48
N ARG A 124 7.65 -13.59 -20.61
CA ARG A 124 7.09 -13.20 -21.92
C ARG A 124 5.86 -14.01 -22.29
N ASP A 125 5.87 -15.31 -22.04
CA ASP A 125 4.80 -16.20 -22.47
C ASP A 125 3.49 -15.94 -21.71
N TYR A 126 3.56 -15.65 -20.41
CA TYR A 126 2.39 -15.23 -19.64
C TYR A 126 1.79 -13.92 -20.17
N TYR A 127 2.60 -12.98 -20.65
CA TYR A 127 2.10 -11.70 -21.16
C TYR A 127 1.72 -11.72 -22.64
N ARG A 128 1.94 -12.82 -23.38
CA ARG A 128 1.47 -12.94 -24.76
C ARG A 128 -0.06 -12.93 -24.81
N GLY A 129 -0.59 -12.38 -25.90
CA GLY A 129 -2.02 -12.43 -26.18
C GLY A 129 -2.52 -11.18 -26.88
N ASP A 130 -3.84 -11.12 -27.04
CA ASP A 130 -4.52 -9.94 -27.57
C ASP A 130 -4.84 -8.98 -26.44
N TYR A 131 -4.56 -7.70 -26.68
CA TYR A 131 -4.88 -6.60 -25.79
C TYR A 131 -5.85 -5.66 -26.49
N ILE A 132 -6.83 -5.18 -25.72
CA ILE A 132 -7.74 -4.14 -26.15
C ILE A 132 -7.29 -2.82 -25.52
N ILE A 133 -7.27 -1.79 -26.34
CA ILE A 133 -7.12 -0.41 -25.92
C ILE A 133 -8.35 0.36 -26.34
N GLU A 134 -9.01 0.99 -25.37
CA GLU A 134 -10.15 1.87 -25.58
C GLU A 134 -9.97 3.15 -24.78
N TRP A 135 -10.61 4.23 -25.24
CA TRP A 135 -10.52 5.55 -24.62
C TRP A 135 -11.75 6.39 -24.95
N ASP A 136 -11.97 7.45 -24.19
CA ASP A 136 -12.98 8.46 -24.49
C ASP A 136 -12.34 9.71 -25.09
N GLY A 137 -13.14 10.48 -25.84
CA GLY A 137 -12.73 11.78 -26.41
C GLY A 137 -12.20 11.73 -27.85
N ASP A 138 -11.84 12.90 -28.37
CA ASP A 138 -11.33 13.08 -29.73
C ASP A 138 -9.80 12.98 -29.72
N GLY A 139 -9.25 11.92 -30.29
CA GLY A 139 -7.82 11.66 -30.30
C GLY A 139 -7.44 10.31 -30.92
N ASP A 140 -6.18 10.19 -31.34
CA ASP A 140 -5.61 8.96 -31.88
C ASP A 140 -4.58 8.40 -30.89
N VAL A 141 -5.04 7.45 -30.07
CA VAL A 141 -4.16 6.57 -29.31
C VAL A 141 -3.69 5.49 -30.28
N ALA A 142 -2.37 5.30 -30.39
CA ALA A 142 -1.80 4.23 -31.20
C ALA A 142 -0.78 3.51 -30.36
N THR A 143 -1.14 2.34 -29.85
CA THR A 143 -0.21 1.56 -29.05
C THR A 143 0.88 0.94 -29.92
N THR A 144 2.06 0.84 -29.30
CA THR A 144 3.07 -0.11 -29.71
C THR A 144 3.42 -0.86 -28.44
N LEU A 145 2.66 -1.90 -28.11
CA LEU A 145 3.12 -2.89 -27.15
C LEU A 145 4.38 -3.48 -27.80
N ALA A 146 5.58 -3.10 -27.34
CA ALA A 146 6.81 -3.02 -28.15
C ALA A 146 7.35 -4.35 -28.74
N GLY A 147 6.58 -5.06 -29.55
CA GLY A 147 6.84 -6.43 -29.98
C GLY A 147 6.05 -6.84 -31.20
N ALA A 148 6.36 -6.26 -32.38
CA ALA A 148 6.05 -6.79 -33.72
C ALA A 148 4.65 -7.46 -33.89
N GLY A 149 3.66 -6.91 -33.21
CA GLY A 149 2.28 -7.39 -33.21
C GLY A 149 1.55 -7.03 -34.49
N SER A 150 0.36 -7.60 -34.65
CA SER A 150 -0.66 -7.07 -35.55
C SER A 150 -1.54 -6.10 -34.77
N LEU A 151 -1.85 -4.97 -35.38
CA LEU A 151 -2.77 -3.96 -34.85
C LEU A 151 -4.00 -3.93 -35.76
N SER A 152 -5.19 -4.13 -35.19
CA SER A 152 -6.47 -3.93 -35.85
C SER A 152 -7.25 -2.82 -35.16
N ARG A 153 -7.73 -1.86 -35.94
CA ARG A 153 -8.63 -0.81 -35.44
C ARG A 153 -10.06 -1.35 -35.50
N GLU A 154 -10.70 -1.50 -34.34
CA GLU A 154 -12.05 -2.08 -34.20
C GLU A 154 -13.11 -0.99 -33.95
N GLY A 155 -12.74 0.28 -34.09
CA GLY A 155 -13.62 1.45 -33.96
C GLY A 155 -12.86 2.77 -33.93
N PRO A 156 -13.57 3.91 -33.76
CA PRO A 156 -12.95 5.23 -33.63
C PRO A 156 -12.07 5.35 -32.37
N ASN A 157 -12.44 4.66 -31.29
CA ASN A 157 -11.74 4.72 -30.01
C ASN A 157 -11.43 3.32 -29.45
N ARG A 158 -11.17 2.35 -30.34
CA ARG A 158 -10.89 0.97 -29.94
C ARG A 158 -9.89 0.31 -30.88
N ILE A 159 -8.85 -0.26 -30.30
CA ILE A 159 -7.79 -0.99 -30.98
C ILE A 159 -7.61 -2.34 -30.31
N ARG A 160 -7.40 -3.38 -31.12
CA ARG A 160 -6.87 -4.67 -30.69
C ARG A 160 -5.42 -4.79 -31.16
N GLU A 161 -4.52 -5.14 -30.26
CA GLU A 161 -3.11 -5.40 -30.57
C GLU A 161 -2.68 -6.76 -30.01
N THR A 162 -2.09 -7.60 -30.86
CA THR A 162 -1.52 -8.88 -30.43
C THR A 162 -0.08 -8.68 -29.94
N TYR A 163 0.16 -8.79 -28.64
CA TYR A 163 1.51 -8.76 -28.09
C TYR A 163 2.19 -10.13 -28.20
N LYS A 164 3.24 -10.21 -29.01
CA LYS A 164 3.96 -11.48 -29.26
C LYS A 164 5.09 -11.77 -28.27
N GLY A 165 5.47 -10.85 -27.37
CA GLY A 165 6.56 -11.08 -26.43
C GLY A 165 7.93 -11.42 -27.05
N ASN A 166 8.13 -11.19 -28.36
CA ASN A 166 9.32 -11.65 -29.09
C ASN A 166 10.47 -10.64 -29.10
N ARG A 167 10.21 -9.36 -28.81
CA ARG A 167 11.25 -8.35 -28.57
C ARG A 167 11.55 -8.31 -27.08
N GLY A 168 12.83 -8.31 -26.71
CA GLY A 168 13.27 -8.29 -25.30
C GLY A 168 13.03 -6.97 -24.55
N GLY A 169 12.03 -6.19 -24.97
CA GLY A 169 11.63 -4.94 -24.35
C GLY A 169 10.34 -5.07 -23.55
N TRP A 170 10.14 -4.12 -22.65
CA TRP A 170 8.86 -3.84 -21.99
C TRP A 170 7.76 -3.38 -22.97
N ALA A 171 6.49 -3.52 -22.57
CA ALA A 171 5.36 -3.01 -23.32
C ALA A 171 5.16 -1.49 -23.06
N SER A 172 4.49 -0.79 -23.97
CA SER A 172 4.13 0.62 -23.80
C SER A 172 2.89 0.96 -24.62
N ALA A 173 2.07 1.88 -24.12
CA ALA A 173 1.08 2.57 -24.94
C ALA A 173 1.66 3.91 -25.41
N VAL A 174 1.27 4.34 -26.62
CA VAL A 174 1.74 5.60 -27.18
C VAL A 174 0.52 6.43 -27.61
N ILE A 175 0.38 7.63 -27.08
CA ILE A 175 -0.63 8.59 -27.54
C ILE A 175 0.03 9.45 -28.60
N ARG A 176 -0.43 9.36 -29.85
CA ARG A 176 0.20 10.03 -31.01
C ARG A 176 -0.50 11.31 -31.42
N LYS A 177 -1.79 11.42 -31.12
CA LYS A 177 -2.57 12.62 -31.40
C LYS A 177 -3.63 12.80 -30.33
N ILE A 178 -3.79 14.02 -29.86
CA ILE A 178 -4.93 14.43 -29.05
C ILE A 178 -5.65 15.50 -29.87
N GLY A 179 -6.99 15.43 -29.94
CA GLY A 179 -7.83 16.42 -30.59
C GLY A 179 -7.56 17.82 -30.02
N LYS A 180 -7.66 18.85 -30.86
CA LYS A 180 -7.40 20.21 -30.39
C LYS A 180 -8.53 20.66 -29.47
N CYS A 181 -8.19 21.08 -28.25
CA CYS A 181 -9.11 21.81 -27.39
C CYS A 181 -9.43 23.18 -28.00
N PRO A 182 -10.70 23.50 -28.33
CA PRO A 182 -11.03 24.75 -29.02
C PRO A 182 -10.86 26.00 -28.15
N SER A 183 -10.94 25.86 -26.82
CA SER A 183 -10.66 26.92 -25.84
C SER A 183 -10.60 26.35 -24.42
N ASP A 184 -10.07 27.11 -23.46
CA ASP A 184 -10.07 26.77 -22.03
C ASP A 184 -11.48 26.55 -21.46
N ARG A 185 -12.53 27.12 -22.08
CA ARG A 185 -13.94 26.96 -21.65
C ARG A 185 -14.57 25.63 -22.03
N LEU A 186 -13.93 24.87 -22.93
CA LEU A 186 -14.39 23.55 -23.38
C LEU A 186 -13.40 22.46 -22.98
N ARG A 187 -12.58 22.72 -21.96
CA ARG A 187 -11.52 21.81 -21.50
C ARG A 187 -12.07 20.45 -21.05
N ASP A 188 -13.27 20.44 -20.48
CA ASP A 188 -13.98 19.23 -20.05
C ASP A 188 -14.58 18.43 -21.22
N GLN A 189 -14.55 18.99 -22.44
CA GLN A 189 -15.16 18.42 -23.65
C GLN A 189 -14.12 18.06 -24.72
N CYS A 190 -12.83 18.13 -24.40
CA CYS A 190 -11.74 17.83 -25.31
C CYS A 190 -10.65 17.02 -24.60
N GLY A 191 -9.79 16.36 -25.38
CA GLY A 191 -8.74 15.51 -24.85
C GLY A 191 -9.06 14.02 -24.94
N ILE A 192 -8.23 13.22 -24.28
CA ILE A 192 -8.39 11.78 -24.16
C ILE A 192 -8.45 11.41 -22.67
N SER A 193 -9.50 10.71 -22.27
CA SER A 193 -9.73 10.24 -20.90
C SER A 193 -10.14 8.78 -20.88
N ASN A 194 -10.30 8.21 -19.67
CA ASN A 194 -10.78 6.85 -19.44
C ASN A 194 -10.05 5.81 -20.30
N ILE A 195 -8.72 5.96 -20.44
CA ILE A 195 -7.94 5.02 -21.22
C ILE A 195 -7.94 3.69 -20.46
N ARG A 196 -8.33 2.61 -21.15
CA ARG A 196 -8.30 1.26 -20.61
C ARG A 196 -7.45 0.38 -21.49
N ILE A 197 -6.56 -0.37 -20.86
CA ILE A 197 -5.69 -1.34 -21.53
C ILE A 197 -5.81 -2.65 -20.78
N TYR A 198 -6.31 -3.67 -21.44
CA TYR A 198 -6.64 -4.95 -20.82
C TYR A 198 -6.47 -6.10 -21.81
N ARG A 199 -6.31 -7.33 -21.31
CA ARG A 199 -6.29 -8.54 -22.14
C ARG A 199 -7.68 -8.81 -22.68
N ALA A 200 -7.80 -9.18 -23.95
CA ALA A 200 -9.09 -9.42 -24.61
C ALA A 200 -9.94 -10.47 -23.87
N GLU A 201 -9.31 -11.47 -23.26
CA GLU A 201 -9.98 -12.48 -22.43
C GLU A 201 -10.65 -11.93 -21.16
N HIS A 202 -10.25 -10.74 -20.70
CA HIS A 202 -10.85 -10.06 -19.54
C HIS A 202 -11.92 -9.03 -19.92
N GLU A 203 -12.25 -8.87 -21.21
CA GLU A 203 -13.21 -7.85 -21.68
C GLU A 203 -14.58 -7.99 -21.00
N ALA A 204 -15.10 -9.22 -20.90
CA ALA A 204 -16.39 -9.47 -20.25
C ALA A 204 -16.36 -9.13 -18.75
N ALA A 205 -15.27 -9.46 -18.06
CA ALA A 205 -15.10 -9.16 -16.64
C ALA A 205 -15.02 -7.64 -16.40
N LEU A 206 -14.26 -6.91 -17.23
CA LEU A 206 -14.18 -5.46 -17.15
C LEU A 206 -15.55 -4.80 -17.36
N LYS A 207 -16.31 -5.25 -18.37
CA LYS A 207 -17.68 -4.77 -18.65
C LYS A 207 -18.65 -5.08 -17.51
N ALA A 208 -18.42 -6.16 -16.77
CA ALA A 208 -19.16 -6.48 -15.55
C ALA A 208 -18.71 -5.67 -14.31
N GLY A 209 -17.80 -4.70 -14.49
CA GLY A 209 -17.28 -3.88 -13.40
C GLY A 209 -16.26 -4.59 -12.50
N LYS A 210 -15.67 -5.71 -12.95
CA LYS A 210 -14.55 -6.33 -12.24
C LYS A 210 -13.31 -5.47 -12.40
N ILE A 211 -12.53 -5.42 -11.33
CA ILE A 211 -11.33 -4.57 -11.22
C ILE A 211 -10.08 -5.44 -11.26
N PHE A 212 -10.09 -6.53 -10.50
CA PHE A 212 -8.93 -7.38 -10.33
C PHE A 212 -8.83 -8.46 -11.39
N ASN A 213 -7.61 -8.74 -11.80
CA ASN A 213 -7.29 -9.86 -12.67
C ASN A 213 -7.73 -11.17 -11.96
N PRO A 214 -8.56 -12.03 -12.58
CA PRO A 214 -9.02 -13.27 -11.97
C PRO A 214 -7.88 -14.19 -11.50
N ASP A 215 -6.76 -14.25 -12.23
CA ASP A 215 -5.60 -15.06 -11.85
C ASP A 215 -4.93 -14.51 -10.60
N PHE A 216 -4.87 -13.18 -10.47
CA PHE A 216 -4.36 -12.52 -9.27
C PHE A 216 -5.25 -12.84 -8.06
N VAL A 217 -6.58 -12.68 -8.19
CA VAL A 217 -7.54 -13.02 -7.14
C VAL A 217 -7.38 -14.48 -6.71
N LYS A 218 -7.28 -15.41 -7.67
CA LYS A 218 -7.06 -16.84 -7.40
C LYS A 218 -5.75 -17.12 -6.65
N ASN A 219 -4.71 -16.33 -6.87
CA ASN A 219 -3.44 -16.48 -6.14
C ASN A 219 -3.55 -15.95 -4.70
N ILE A 220 -4.26 -14.83 -4.50
CA ILE A 220 -4.49 -14.26 -3.16
C ILE A 220 -5.42 -15.15 -2.32
N ALA A 221 -6.42 -15.78 -2.93
CA ALA A 221 -7.38 -16.68 -2.26
C ALA A 221 -6.76 -17.92 -1.59
N ARG A 222 -5.45 -18.17 -1.78
CA ARG A 222 -4.70 -19.26 -1.15
C ARG A 222 -4.21 -18.94 0.26
N TYR A 223 -4.45 -17.72 0.73
CA TYR A 223 -4.00 -17.21 2.01
C TYR A 223 -5.20 -16.84 2.87
N ASP A 224 -5.01 -16.75 4.19
CA ASP A 224 -6.06 -16.32 5.11
C ASP A 224 -6.14 -14.79 5.20
N ILE A 225 -4.99 -14.10 5.00
CA ILE A 225 -4.85 -12.66 5.16
C ILE A 225 -4.07 -12.07 3.97
N VAL A 226 -4.59 -10.99 3.37
CA VAL A 226 -3.84 -10.15 2.44
C VAL A 226 -3.43 -8.84 3.12
N ARG A 227 -2.13 -8.56 3.14
CA ARG A 227 -1.55 -7.32 3.66
C ARG A 227 -1.21 -6.38 2.52
N THR A 228 -1.80 -5.19 2.53
CA THR A 228 -1.72 -4.21 1.43
C THR A 228 -0.76 -3.04 1.71
N MET A 229 0.21 -3.24 2.61
CA MET A 229 1.16 -2.19 3.05
C MET A 229 1.77 -1.37 1.90
N ASP A 230 2.26 -2.01 0.84
CA ASP A 230 2.90 -1.31 -0.28
C ASP A 230 1.89 -0.54 -1.17
N TRP A 231 0.60 -0.84 -1.05
CA TRP A 231 -0.50 -0.11 -1.69
C TRP A 231 -0.93 1.09 -0.85
N ASN A 232 -0.80 1.00 0.48
CA ASN A 232 -1.20 2.08 1.38
C ASN A 232 -0.27 3.28 1.36
N MET A 233 0.97 3.12 0.86
CA MET A 233 1.98 4.17 0.77
C MET A 233 1.94 5.11 1.99
N THR A 234 2.29 4.56 3.16
CA THR A 234 2.11 5.17 4.49
C THR A 234 2.91 6.46 4.74
N ARG A 235 3.51 7.04 3.71
CA ARG A 235 4.26 8.31 3.70
C ARG A 235 3.44 9.37 2.98
N GLY A 236 3.39 10.57 3.55
CA GLY A 236 2.90 11.76 2.85
C GLY A 236 1.42 12.08 3.09
N VAL A 237 0.61 11.09 3.46
CA VAL A 237 -0.79 11.32 3.84
C VAL A 237 -0.89 11.81 5.29
N THR A 238 -1.52 12.98 5.45
CA THR A 238 -1.82 13.62 6.72
C THR A 238 -3.32 13.79 6.95
N ARG A 239 -4.15 13.65 5.91
CA ARG A 239 -5.61 13.78 5.97
C ARG A 239 -6.33 12.70 5.20
N ALA A 240 -7.55 12.35 5.61
CA ALA A 240 -8.35 11.31 4.98
C ALA A 240 -8.75 11.66 3.54
N ASP A 241 -8.97 12.95 3.24
CA ASP A 241 -9.34 13.47 1.92
C ASP A 241 -8.23 13.37 0.86
N GLN A 242 -7.00 13.02 1.26
CA GLN A 242 -5.87 12.80 0.35
C GLN A 242 -5.83 11.37 -0.20
N ILE A 243 -6.64 10.45 0.33
CA ILE A 243 -6.79 9.11 -0.22
C ILE A 243 -7.61 9.20 -1.51
N PRO A 244 -7.11 8.72 -2.65
CA PRO A 244 -7.85 8.81 -3.90
C PRO A 244 -9.07 7.89 -3.89
N ASP A 245 -10.08 8.29 -4.66
CA ASP A 245 -11.26 7.47 -4.92
C ASP A 245 -11.03 6.44 -6.05
N MET A 246 -12.03 5.58 -6.25
CA MET A 246 -12.02 4.52 -7.28
C MET A 246 -11.97 5.03 -8.72
N GLY A 247 -12.33 6.29 -8.97
CA GLY A 247 -12.35 6.92 -10.29
C GLY A 247 -10.98 7.45 -10.75
N ALA A 248 -9.97 7.47 -9.88
CA ALA A 248 -8.62 7.86 -10.26
C ALA A 248 -8.06 6.96 -11.39
N GLN A 249 -7.57 7.56 -12.47
CA GLN A 249 -7.01 6.84 -13.64
C GLN A 249 -5.71 6.10 -13.31
N PHE A 250 -4.97 6.56 -12.31
CA PHE A 250 -3.68 6.04 -11.91
C PHE A 250 -3.64 5.81 -10.40
N TRP A 251 -3.31 4.58 -9.98
CA TRP A 251 -3.17 4.20 -8.58
C TRP A 251 -1.70 4.02 -8.17
N SER A 252 -0.76 3.99 -9.12
CA SER A 252 0.66 3.98 -8.78
C SER A 252 1.15 5.37 -8.39
N GLY A 253 2.01 5.44 -7.37
CA GLY A 253 2.55 6.72 -6.92
C GLY A 253 1.59 7.54 -6.05
N ALA A 254 0.36 7.06 -5.85
CA ALA A 254 -0.56 7.43 -4.78
C ALA A 254 -0.90 6.23 -3.90
N VAL A 255 -1.66 6.46 -2.83
CA VAL A 255 -2.31 5.38 -2.07
C VAL A 255 -3.31 4.69 -2.99
N VAL A 256 -3.37 3.36 -3.04
CA VAL A 256 -4.45 2.67 -3.75
C VAL A 256 -5.76 2.91 -2.98
N PRO A 257 -6.89 3.21 -3.66
CA PRO A 257 -8.18 3.43 -2.99
C PRO A 257 -8.50 2.33 -1.95
N ILE A 258 -9.02 2.73 -0.79
CA ILE A 258 -9.30 1.78 0.30
C ILE A 258 -10.41 0.80 -0.12
N GLU A 259 -11.40 1.28 -0.87
CA GLU A 259 -12.45 0.48 -1.49
C GLU A 259 -11.89 -0.61 -2.40
N ALA A 260 -10.84 -0.34 -3.17
CA ALA A 260 -10.20 -1.36 -3.99
C ALA A 260 -9.58 -2.47 -3.13
N GLN A 261 -8.94 -2.12 -2.02
CA GLN A 261 -8.32 -3.09 -1.11
C GLN A 261 -9.36 -3.99 -0.44
N PHE A 262 -10.48 -3.43 0.02
CA PHE A 262 -11.60 -4.23 0.54
C PHE A 262 -12.23 -5.11 -0.54
N LYS A 263 -12.41 -4.59 -1.76
CA LYS A 263 -12.95 -5.37 -2.88
C LYS A 263 -12.04 -6.55 -3.22
N LEU A 264 -10.72 -6.40 -3.21
CA LEU A 264 -9.78 -7.52 -3.40
C LEU A 264 -9.99 -8.58 -2.33
N ALA A 265 -10.00 -8.18 -1.05
CA ALA A 265 -10.17 -9.10 0.08
C ALA A 265 -11.54 -9.81 0.04
N ALA A 266 -12.60 -9.08 -0.33
CA ALA A 266 -13.93 -9.63 -0.53
C ALA A 266 -13.96 -10.66 -1.65
N GLU A 267 -13.42 -10.32 -2.84
CA GLU A 267 -13.39 -11.20 -4.01
C GLU A 267 -12.49 -12.43 -3.82
N ALA A 268 -11.39 -12.30 -3.10
CA ALA A 268 -10.48 -13.41 -2.80
C ALA A 268 -10.94 -14.26 -1.60
N GLY A 269 -11.94 -13.81 -0.84
CA GLY A 269 -12.42 -14.52 0.35
C GLY A 269 -11.46 -14.49 1.54
N VAL A 270 -10.57 -13.49 1.62
CA VAL A 270 -9.50 -13.40 2.63
C VAL A 270 -9.69 -12.19 3.54
N ALA A 271 -9.12 -12.22 4.74
CA ALA A 271 -9.10 -11.07 5.63
C ALA A 271 -8.16 -9.97 5.09
N LEU A 272 -8.55 -8.70 5.26
CA LEU A 272 -7.71 -7.56 4.89
C LEU A 272 -6.86 -7.10 6.07
N TRP A 273 -5.58 -6.87 5.82
CA TRP A 273 -4.68 -6.12 6.69
C TRP A 273 -4.25 -4.82 6.01
N LEU A 274 -4.76 -3.72 6.54
CA LEU A 274 -4.54 -2.37 6.04
C LEU A 274 -3.57 -1.58 6.94
N ASN A 275 -2.69 -0.81 6.32
CA ASN A 275 -1.77 0.10 7.02
C ASN A 275 -2.26 1.56 6.93
N ALA A 276 -2.42 2.20 8.09
CA ALA A 276 -2.75 3.61 8.21
C ALA A 276 -1.51 4.51 8.04
N PRO A 277 -1.65 5.76 7.54
CA PRO A 277 -0.53 6.69 7.40
C PRO A 277 0.12 7.05 8.74
N ALA A 278 1.46 7.14 8.77
CA ALA A 278 2.19 7.44 10.00
C ALA A 278 1.90 8.84 10.56
N ARG A 279 1.63 9.81 9.68
CA ARG A 279 1.50 11.24 9.98
C ARG A 279 0.05 11.74 9.87
N LEU A 280 -0.92 10.85 10.02
CA LEU A 280 -2.33 11.22 10.04
C LEU A 280 -2.57 12.29 11.13
N GLY A 281 -3.30 13.35 10.79
CA GLY A 281 -3.57 14.49 11.66
C GLY A 281 -2.42 15.49 11.80
N ALA A 282 -1.29 15.29 11.12
CA ALA A 282 -0.20 16.28 11.12
C ALA A 282 -0.58 17.53 10.29
N ALA A 283 0.00 18.67 10.66
CA ALA A 283 -0.28 19.94 9.99
C ALA A 283 0.09 19.92 8.49
N ASP A 284 -0.71 20.64 7.70
CA ASP A 284 -0.47 20.82 6.27
C ASP A 284 0.93 21.43 6.00
N GLY A 285 1.57 20.95 4.94
CA GLY A 285 2.91 21.40 4.56
C GLY A 285 4.04 20.93 5.48
N LEU A 286 3.76 20.19 6.57
CA LEU A 286 4.80 19.67 7.46
C LEU A 286 5.82 18.81 6.73
N ASN A 287 5.38 17.96 5.79
CA ASN A 287 6.28 17.12 5.00
C ASN A 287 7.30 17.97 4.21
N ALA A 288 6.84 19.01 3.51
CA ALA A 288 7.72 19.91 2.76
C ALA A 288 8.70 20.67 3.67
N ARG A 289 8.22 21.11 4.85
CA ARG A 289 9.07 21.76 5.86
C ARG A 289 10.16 20.82 6.39
N LEU A 290 9.81 19.57 6.68
CA LEU A 290 10.78 18.56 7.13
C LEU A 290 11.79 18.22 6.03
N GLU A 291 11.37 18.13 4.78
CA GLU A 291 12.27 17.87 3.65
C GLU A 291 13.25 19.03 3.39
N ALA A 292 12.84 20.27 3.67
CA ALA A 292 13.70 21.45 3.59
C ALA A 292 14.70 21.57 4.76
N MET A 293 14.56 20.75 5.82
CA MET A 293 15.42 20.77 7.00
C MET A 293 16.50 19.68 6.91
N PRO A 294 17.79 20.03 6.69
CA PRO A 294 18.85 19.02 6.65
C PRO A 294 19.18 18.45 8.03
N ASP A 295 19.00 19.24 9.09
CA ASP A 295 19.34 18.87 10.46
C ASP A 295 18.25 18.02 11.13
N GLN A 296 18.65 16.84 11.62
CA GLN A 296 17.74 15.92 12.30
C GLN A 296 17.23 16.50 13.61
N GLN A 297 18.06 17.20 14.38
CA GLN A 297 17.65 17.71 15.69
C GLN A 297 16.57 18.79 15.55
N ALA A 298 16.70 19.68 14.57
CA ALA A 298 15.67 20.67 14.21
C ALA A 298 14.37 19.99 13.75
N ARG A 299 14.46 18.93 12.93
CA ARG A 299 13.27 18.13 12.55
C ARG A 299 12.61 17.50 13.76
N LYS A 300 13.38 16.88 14.67
CA LYS A 300 12.86 16.30 15.91
C LYS A 300 12.13 17.33 16.75
N ALA A 301 12.74 18.49 16.99
CA ALA A 301 12.13 19.57 17.75
C ALA A 301 10.82 20.05 17.12
N LEU A 302 10.79 20.25 15.80
CA LEU A 302 9.57 20.60 15.08
C LEU A 302 8.49 19.52 15.20
N ILE A 303 8.85 18.25 15.01
CA ILE A 303 7.90 17.14 15.11
C ILE A 303 7.32 17.06 16.53
N ALA A 304 8.14 17.19 17.58
CA ALA A 304 7.69 17.14 18.96
C ALA A 304 6.56 18.16 19.25
N THR A 305 6.65 19.37 18.67
CA THR A 305 5.58 20.39 18.80
C THR A 305 4.23 19.98 18.22
N GLN A 306 4.18 18.93 17.39
CA GLN A 306 2.95 18.50 16.73
C GLN A 306 2.12 17.55 17.59
N PHE A 307 2.65 17.02 18.70
CA PHE A 307 2.03 15.92 19.43
C PHE A 307 0.57 16.20 19.81
N ASP A 308 0.29 17.33 20.46
CA ASP A 308 -1.07 17.66 20.92
C ASP A 308 -2.04 17.85 19.76
N ALA A 309 -1.62 18.57 18.72
CA ALA A 309 -2.43 18.82 17.54
C ALA A 309 -2.76 17.51 16.80
N VAL A 310 -1.77 16.62 16.67
CA VAL A 310 -1.95 15.30 16.05
C VAL A 310 -2.87 14.42 16.88
N ALA A 311 -2.64 14.32 18.19
CA ALA A 311 -3.44 13.49 19.09
C ALA A 311 -4.93 13.91 19.13
N ALA A 312 -5.18 15.23 19.10
CA ALA A 312 -6.52 15.81 19.10
C ALA A 312 -7.16 15.93 17.71
N SER A 313 -6.47 15.52 16.65
CA SER A 313 -6.94 15.71 15.28
C SER A 313 -8.23 14.92 14.99
N LYS A 314 -9.14 15.51 14.23
CA LYS A 314 -10.32 14.82 13.67
C LYS A 314 -9.98 13.88 12.52
N GLU A 315 -8.76 13.96 11.99
CA GLU A 315 -8.35 13.10 10.88
C GLU A 315 -8.31 11.62 11.26
N TRP A 316 -8.14 11.28 12.54
CA TRP A 316 -8.31 9.91 13.02
C TRP A 316 -9.73 9.39 12.78
N ASP A 317 -10.73 10.21 13.11
CA ASP A 317 -12.15 9.86 12.97
C ASP A 317 -12.59 9.88 11.50
N ASN A 318 -12.13 10.87 10.72
CA ASN A 318 -12.36 10.94 9.28
C ASN A 318 -11.80 9.71 8.55
N TYR A 319 -10.58 9.29 8.90
CA TYR A 319 -9.94 8.13 8.30
C TYR A 319 -10.61 6.82 8.70
N ALA A 320 -10.98 6.68 9.98
CA ALA A 320 -11.76 5.54 10.46
C ALA A 320 -13.12 5.43 9.74
N ALA A 321 -13.84 6.54 9.61
CA ALA A 321 -15.10 6.59 8.88
C ALA A 321 -14.92 6.24 7.39
N LEU A 322 -13.83 6.68 6.76
CA LEU A 322 -13.48 6.30 5.38
C LEU A 322 -13.28 4.78 5.26
N ILE A 323 -12.54 4.17 6.19
CA ILE A 323 -12.34 2.71 6.21
C ILE A 323 -13.68 1.97 6.33
N VAL A 324 -14.52 2.35 7.31
CA VAL A 324 -15.82 1.67 7.54
C VAL A 324 -16.77 1.88 6.35
N LYS A 325 -16.79 3.09 5.76
CA LYS A 325 -17.54 3.37 4.53
C LYS A 325 -17.11 2.44 3.40
N ALA A 326 -15.81 2.28 3.18
CA ALA A 326 -15.29 1.37 2.16
C ALA A 326 -15.64 -0.09 2.44
N MET A 327 -15.61 -0.49 3.72
CA MET A 327 -15.99 -1.82 4.19
C MET A 327 -17.47 -2.14 3.88
N ILE A 328 -18.36 -1.15 4.02
CA ILE A 328 -19.79 -1.28 3.70
C ILE A 328 -20.00 -1.25 2.19
N ALA A 329 -19.39 -0.29 1.49
CA ALA A 329 -19.56 -0.12 0.03
C ALA A 329 -19.09 -1.32 -0.80
N THR A 330 -18.29 -2.21 -0.21
CA THR A 330 -17.73 -3.40 -0.86
C THR A 330 -18.33 -4.70 -0.33
N ASP A 331 -19.36 -4.61 0.52
CA ASP A 331 -19.99 -5.76 1.18
C ASP A 331 -18.96 -6.66 1.89
N TYR A 332 -17.94 -6.06 2.53
CA TYR A 332 -16.95 -6.83 3.28
C TYR A 332 -17.65 -7.56 4.43
N PRO A 333 -17.55 -8.90 4.54
CA PRO A 333 -18.39 -9.67 5.46
C PRO A 333 -18.21 -9.27 6.92
N ILE A 334 -19.33 -9.21 7.65
CA ILE A 334 -19.35 -8.75 9.05
C ILE A 334 -18.64 -9.71 10.01
N ASP A 335 -18.56 -10.99 9.66
CA ASP A 335 -17.89 -12.05 10.42
C ASP A 335 -16.41 -12.19 10.06
N ARG A 336 -15.94 -11.49 9.01
CA ARG A 336 -14.56 -11.58 8.55
C ARG A 336 -13.65 -10.66 9.36
N PRO A 337 -12.55 -11.18 9.94
CA PRO A 337 -11.58 -10.37 10.65
C PRO A 337 -11.00 -9.24 9.80
N PHE A 338 -10.76 -8.08 10.41
CA PHE A 338 -10.02 -6.97 9.80
C PHE A 338 -8.79 -6.60 10.64
N TYR A 339 -7.66 -6.36 10.00
CA TYR A 339 -6.42 -5.99 10.69
C TYR A 339 -6.02 -4.57 10.30
N LEU A 340 -5.76 -3.73 11.30
CA LEU A 340 -5.39 -2.33 11.13
C LEU A 340 -4.04 -2.08 11.78
N GLU A 341 -3.07 -1.58 11.03
CA GLU A 341 -1.73 -1.24 11.56
C GLU A 341 -1.45 0.23 11.35
N LEU A 342 -1.00 0.95 12.38
CA LEU A 342 -0.48 2.31 12.18
C LEU A 342 0.94 2.23 11.59
N ALA A 343 1.17 2.93 10.48
CA ALA A 343 2.45 3.02 9.79
C ALA A 343 3.02 1.65 9.34
N ASN A 344 4.31 1.59 9.06
CA ASN A 344 5.08 0.38 8.79
C ASN A 344 6.53 0.60 9.22
N GLU A 345 7.16 -0.41 9.81
CA GLU A 345 8.59 -0.39 10.20
C GLU A 345 9.00 0.89 10.94
N THR A 346 8.23 1.30 11.95
CA THR A 346 8.56 2.44 12.84
C THR A 346 9.91 2.24 13.54
N TRP A 347 10.38 0.99 13.54
CA TRP A 347 11.74 0.49 13.35
C TRP A 347 12.90 1.34 12.88
N GLN A 348 12.81 1.59 11.59
CA GLN A 348 13.86 1.28 10.66
C GLN A 348 14.40 2.60 10.14
N TRP A 349 15.69 2.80 10.31
CA TRP A 349 16.40 3.99 9.84
C TRP A 349 16.84 3.86 8.38
N GLY A 350 16.85 2.64 7.84
CA GLY A 350 17.17 2.36 6.44
C GLY A 350 15.95 2.31 5.53
N GLY A 351 16.18 2.34 4.21
CA GLY A 351 15.09 2.29 3.23
C GLY A 351 14.13 3.47 3.38
N GLY A 352 13.03 3.48 2.64
CA GLY A 352 12.06 4.57 2.69
C GLY A 352 11.29 4.74 4.02
N PHE A 353 11.75 4.15 5.14
CA PHE A 353 11.02 4.04 6.42
C PHE A 353 11.52 5.00 7.52
N SER A 354 12.67 5.64 7.32
CA SER A 354 13.26 6.58 8.30
C SER A 354 12.31 7.70 8.72
N TYR A 355 11.40 8.11 7.83
CA TYR A 355 10.40 9.14 8.11
C TYR A 355 9.42 8.76 9.24
N ALA A 356 9.03 7.48 9.35
CA ALA A 356 8.12 6.99 10.38
C ALA A 356 8.86 6.81 11.69
N THR A 357 10.08 6.28 11.63
CA THR A 357 10.98 6.14 12.77
C THR A 357 11.28 7.48 13.43
N GLU A 358 11.71 8.47 12.63
CA GLU A 358 11.95 9.83 13.10
C GLU A 358 10.67 10.46 13.66
N TRP A 359 9.53 10.25 13.00
CA TRP A 359 8.24 10.76 13.45
C TRP A 359 7.87 10.30 14.85
N PHE A 360 7.74 8.98 15.05
CA PHE A 360 7.30 8.46 16.35
C PHE A 360 8.36 8.62 17.44
N TRP A 361 9.64 8.59 17.09
CA TRP A 361 10.69 8.85 18.08
C TRP A 361 10.62 10.29 18.60
N SER A 362 10.45 11.26 17.71
CA SER A 362 10.38 12.68 18.07
C SER A 362 9.11 13.02 18.86
N LEU A 363 7.98 12.40 18.50
CA LEU A 363 6.75 12.53 19.27
C LEU A 363 6.83 11.89 20.65
N THR A 364 7.68 10.87 20.82
CA THR A 364 7.87 10.22 22.13
C THR A 364 8.54 11.16 23.13
N ASP A 365 9.41 12.07 22.68
CA ASP A 365 9.99 13.11 23.55
C ASP A 365 8.88 14.02 24.12
N ALA A 366 7.93 14.46 23.28
CA ALA A 366 6.79 15.28 23.73
C ALA A 366 5.82 14.51 24.66
N LEU A 367 5.62 13.22 24.40
CA LEU A 367 4.80 12.37 25.28
C LEU A 367 5.46 12.14 26.64
N TRP A 368 6.80 12.00 26.67
CA TRP A 368 7.54 11.94 27.92
C TRP A 368 7.34 13.23 28.71
N ASP A 369 7.50 14.41 28.12
CA ASP A 369 7.29 15.69 28.84
C ASP A 369 5.92 15.78 29.53
N LYS A 370 4.89 15.11 28.98
CA LYS A 370 3.54 15.05 29.55
C LYS A 370 3.37 14.02 30.66
N THR A 371 3.98 12.86 30.50
CA THR A 371 3.77 11.71 31.39
C THR A 371 4.84 11.58 32.48
N GLY A 372 5.98 12.24 32.32
CA GLY A 372 7.18 12.03 33.12
C GLY A 372 7.83 10.64 32.91
N LYS A 373 7.31 9.83 31.97
CA LYS A 373 7.66 8.43 31.80
C LYS A 373 8.63 8.24 30.64
N ARG A 374 9.71 7.49 30.90
CA ARG A 374 10.60 6.98 29.86
C ARG A 374 10.08 5.67 29.33
N TYR A 375 9.99 5.56 28.01
CA TYR A 375 9.55 4.34 27.34
C TYR A 375 10.74 3.42 27.05
N PRO A 376 10.62 2.10 27.25
CA PRO A 376 11.65 1.14 26.85
C PRO A 376 11.79 1.01 25.33
N GLY A 377 12.93 0.46 24.89
CA GLY A 377 13.28 0.24 23.48
C GLY A 377 14.03 1.39 22.81
N ASN A 378 14.78 1.09 21.76
CA ASN A 378 15.50 2.08 20.94
C ASN A 378 15.08 1.96 19.46
N PRO A 379 14.68 3.06 18.79
CA PRO A 379 14.21 4.30 19.40
C PRO A 379 13.00 4.04 20.31
N THR A 380 12.82 4.87 21.32
CA THR A 380 11.65 4.82 22.22
C THR A 380 10.37 5.09 21.41
N ARG A 381 9.31 4.31 21.65
CA ARG A 381 8.10 4.33 20.81
C ARG A 381 6.78 4.48 21.56
N GLY A 382 6.78 5.18 22.69
CA GLY A 382 5.55 5.51 23.42
C GLY A 382 4.52 6.17 22.52
N ALA A 383 4.93 7.17 21.73
CA ALA A 383 3.99 7.88 20.85
C ALA A 383 3.41 7.00 19.73
N TYR A 384 4.12 5.97 19.27
CA TYR A 384 3.59 5.02 18.30
C TYR A 384 2.42 4.23 18.90
N GLY A 385 2.60 3.70 20.11
CA GLY A 385 1.52 3.01 20.82
C GLY A 385 0.35 3.91 21.17
N TYR A 386 0.64 5.10 21.69
CA TYR A 386 -0.36 6.11 22.03
C TYR A 386 -1.26 6.46 20.83
N LEU A 387 -0.65 6.77 19.67
CA LEU A 387 -1.40 7.11 18.45
C LEU A 387 -2.06 5.88 17.81
N SER A 388 -1.52 4.68 18.01
CA SER A 388 -2.20 3.45 17.61
C SER A 388 -3.49 3.28 18.42
N ALA A 389 -3.46 3.48 19.75
CA ALA A 389 -4.65 3.45 20.59
C ALA A 389 -5.69 4.52 20.20
N ARG A 390 -5.25 5.73 19.83
CA ARG A 390 -6.13 6.77 19.26
C ARG A 390 -6.81 6.32 17.97
N LEU A 391 -6.08 5.65 17.07
CA LEU A 391 -6.65 5.07 15.85
C LEU A 391 -7.66 3.97 16.16
N ALA A 392 -7.35 3.09 17.13
CA ALA A 392 -8.28 2.05 17.60
C ALA A 392 -9.59 2.63 18.16
N ALA A 393 -9.51 3.69 18.97
CA ALA A 393 -10.68 4.43 19.46
C ALA A 393 -11.55 4.94 18.31
N ALA A 394 -10.93 5.64 17.35
CA ALA A 394 -11.63 6.20 16.18
C ALA A 394 -12.33 5.09 15.37
N PHE A 395 -11.61 3.99 15.13
CA PHE A 395 -12.10 2.88 14.33
C PHE A 395 -13.25 2.13 15.00
N ALA A 396 -13.14 1.85 16.30
CA ALA A 396 -14.23 1.24 17.06
C ALA A 396 -15.49 2.11 17.04
N LYS A 397 -15.34 3.41 17.30
CA LYS A 397 -16.46 4.35 17.21
C LYS A 397 -17.10 4.34 15.82
N ALA A 398 -16.31 4.36 14.77
CA ALA A 398 -16.82 4.33 13.39
C ALA A 398 -17.57 3.02 13.07
N LEU A 399 -17.15 1.89 13.62
CA LEU A 399 -17.88 0.62 13.50
C LEU A 399 -19.22 0.68 14.26
N ASP A 400 -19.22 1.17 15.50
CA ASP A 400 -20.43 1.32 16.31
C ASP A 400 -21.45 2.24 15.65
N ASP A 401 -21.01 3.41 15.18
CA ASP A 401 -21.83 4.40 14.46
C ASP A 401 -22.48 3.79 13.20
N ALA A 402 -21.82 2.79 12.59
CA ALA A 402 -22.28 2.10 11.39
C ALA A 402 -23.06 0.80 11.66
N GLY A 403 -23.33 0.48 12.93
CA GLY A 403 -24.02 -0.77 13.32
C GLY A 403 -23.18 -2.03 13.11
N ARG A 404 -21.85 -1.91 13.12
CA ARG A 404 -20.86 -3.00 12.92
C ARG A 404 -19.96 -3.21 14.15
N GLY A 405 -20.39 -2.80 15.34
CA GLY A 405 -19.60 -2.89 16.58
C GLY A 405 -19.11 -4.30 16.93
N ASP A 406 -19.86 -5.33 16.52
CA ASP A 406 -19.52 -6.74 16.75
C ASP A 406 -18.52 -7.32 15.73
N GLN A 407 -18.17 -6.57 14.68
CA GLN A 407 -17.25 -7.06 13.66
C GLN A 407 -15.88 -7.39 14.27
N PRO A 408 -15.29 -8.57 14.00
CA PRO A 408 -13.97 -8.89 14.50
C PRO A 408 -12.91 -8.02 13.83
N TRP A 409 -12.10 -7.34 14.63
CA TRP A 409 -10.94 -6.61 14.16
C TRP A 409 -9.79 -6.65 15.18
N THR A 410 -8.59 -6.36 14.69
CA THR A 410 -7.35 -6.34 15.47
C THR A 410 -6.51 -5.12 15.08
N LEU A 411 -6.12 -4.32 16.06
CA LEU A 411 -5.10 -3.31 15.89
C LEU A 411 -3.73 -3.96 16.01
N VAL A 412 -2.90 -3.89 14.98
CA VAL A 412 -1.59 -4.54 14.94
C VAL A 412 -0.51 -3.55 15.32
N ILE A 413 0.27 -3.91 16.34
CA ILE A 413 1.54 -3.24 16.67
C ILE A 413 2.66 -3.94 15.90
N GLY A 414 3.34 -3.20 15.05
CA GLY A 414 4.52 -3.69 14.34
C GLY A 414 5.75 -3.70 15.25
N ALA A 415 6.55 -4.75 15.15
CA ALA A 415 7.76 -4.97 15.93
C ALA A 415 8.88 -5.65 15.13
N GLN A 416 10.09 -5.66 15.71
CA GLN A 416 11.26 -6.27 15.11
C GLN A 416 11.86 -7.35 16.03
N THR A 417 12.21 -8.49 15.44
CA THR A 417 12.62 -9.70 16.17
C THR A 417 13.96 -9.60 16.91
N ALA A 418 14.86 -8.72 16.48
CA ALA A 418 16.16 -8.51 17.13
C ALA A 418 16.08 -7.58 18.36
N TRP A 419 15.08 -6.71 18.45
CA TRP A 419 14.99 -5.71 19.53
C TRP A 419 13.70 -5.89 20.33
N GLY A 420 13.71 -6.89 21.21
CA GLY A 420 12.55 -7.29 22.01
C GLY A 420 11.88 -6.17 22.81
N GLU A 421 12.67 -5.23 23.33
CA GLU A 421 12.16 -4.08 24.09
C GLU A 421 11.37 -3.08 23.23
N GLN A 422 11.51 -3.10 21.90
CA GLN A 422 10.77 -2.19 21.03
C GLN A 422 9.25 -2.38 21.10
N VAL A 423 8.76 -3.51 21.58
CA VAL A 423 7.33 -3.76 21.77
C VAL A 423 6.81 -3.16 23.06
N LEU A 424 7.67 -3.07 24.08
CA LEU A 424 7.28 -2.57 25.39
C LEU A 424 6.93 -1.07 25.33
N GLY A 425 7.71 -0.28 24.58
CA GLY A 425 7.46 1.16 24.43
C GLY A 425 6.06 1.48 23.90
N PRO A 426 5.63 0.88 22.77
CA PRO A 426 4.27 1.02 22.26
C PRO A 426 3.20 0.53 23.24
N LEU A 427 3.37 -0.62 23.90
CA LEU A 427 2.38 -1.09 24.88
C LEU A 427 2.19 -0.10 26.03
N GLU A 428 3.29 0.48 26.54
CA GLU A 428 3.22 1.53 27.56
C GLU A 428 2.56 2.82 27.03
N GLY A 429 2.78 3.15 25.75
CA GLY A 429 2.08 4.26 25.10
C GLY A 429 0.57 4.05 24.96
N VAL A 430 0.13 2.82 24.71
CA VAL A 430 -1.30 2.46 24.69
C VAL A 430 -1.92 2.69 26.07
N LYS A 431 -1.24 2.25 27.14
CA LYS A 431 -1.67 2.49 28.53
C LYS A 431 -1.79 3.98 28.83
N ASP A 432 -0.83 4.79 28.38
CA ASP A 432 -0.86 6.23 28.61
C ASP A 432 -1.98 6.92 27.82
N TYR A 433 -2.36 6.42 26.64
CA TYR A 433 -3.56 6.90 25.94
C TYR A 433 -4.82 6.61 26.75
N ALA A 434 -4.98 5.40 27.27
CA ALA A 434 -6.13 5.05 28.10
C ALA A 434 -6.23 5.92 29.38
N ALA A 435 -5.10 6.34 29.94
CA ALA A 435 -5.05 7.20 31.12
C ALA A 435 -5.29 8.69 30.83
N LEU A 436 -4.89 9.18 29.66
CA LEU A 436 -4.93 10.61 29.30
C LEU A 436 -6.11 10.99 28.40
N ALA A 437 -6.69 10.03 27.67
CA ALA A 437 -7.85 10.27 26.85
C ALA A 437 -9.09 10.55 27.71
N PRO A 438 -10.09 11.28 27.20
CA PRO A 438 -11.40 11.36 27.84
C PRO A 438 -11.94 9.97 28.18
N ALA A 439 -12.64 9.82 29.32
CA ALA A 439 -13.05 8.51 29.83
C ALA A 439 -13.96 7.72 28.87
N ASP A 440 -14.65 8.42 27.96
CA ASP A 440 -15.50 7.86 26.91
C ASP A 440 -14.75 7.61 25.58
N ALA A 441 -13.52 8.08 25.44
CA ALA A 441 -12.76 8.02 24.20
C ALA A 441 -12.08 6.66 23.98
N PHE A 442 -11.83 5.85 25.01
CA PHE A 442 -11.15 4.56 24.86
C PHE A 442 -11.76 3.49 25.77
N SER A 443 -12.70 2.72 25.22
CA SER A 443 -13.31 1.54 25.87
C SER A 443 -12.74 0.22 25.35
N GLN A 444 -11.76 0.27 24.43
CA GLN A 444 -11.32 -0.93 23.72
C GLN A 444 -10.43 -1.79 24.62
N PRO A 445 -10.72 -3.09 24.77
CA PRO A 445 -9.90 -3.96 25.59
C PRO A 445 -8.54 -4.19 24.93
N MET A 446 -7.50 -4.37 25.74
CA MET A 446 -6.14 -4.72 25.26
C MET A 446 -6.15 -5.97 24.37
N ALA A 447 -7.15 -6.85 24.51
CA ALA A 447 -7.38 -8.00 23.65
C ALA A 447 -7.58 -7.65 22.15
N ARG A 448 -7.87 -6.39 21.80
CA ARG A 448 -7.93 -5.92 20.41
C ARG A 448 -6.55 -5.66 19.81
N PHE A 449 -5.47 -5.67 20.59
CA PHE A 449 -4.12 -5.42 20.12
C PHE A 449 -3.42 -6.74 19.76
N GLY A 450 -3.02 -6.87 18.51
CA GLY A 450 -2.16 -7.93 18.00
C GLY A 450 -0.73 -7.46 17.83
N LEU A 451 0.20 -8.41 17.71
CA LEU A 451 1.60 -8.13 17.42
C LEU A 451 1.99 -8.73 16.08
N ALA A 452 2.68 -7.95 15.26
CA ALA A 452 3.38 -8.44 14.09
C ALA A 452 4.89 -8.25 14.26
N THR A 453 5.68 -9.28 14.00
CA THR A 453 7.14 -9.20 14.11
C THR A 453 7.80 -9.41 12.76
N THR A 454 8.74 -8.55 12.40
CA THR A 454 9.57 -8.68 11.19
C THR A 454 10.98 -9.15 11.56
N GLY A 455 11.54 -10.05 10.76
CA GLY A 455 12.93 -10.49 10.85
C GLY A 455 13.68 -10.32 9.52
N TYR A 456 14.77 -9.55 9.52
CA TYR A 456 15.65 -9.37 8.34
C TYR A 456 16.87 -10.28 8.42
N TYR A 457 16.67 -11.59 8.44
CA TYR A 457 17.78 -12.53 8.51
C TYR A 457 17.50 -13.67 7.56
N ARG A 458 18.23 -13.70 6.42
CA ARG A 458 18.40 -14.77 5.40
C ARG A 458 17.60 -16.08 5.58
N GLY A 459 16.28 -16.02 5.80
CA GLY A 459 15.44 -17.16 6.17
C GLY A 459 15.71 -17.81 7.55
N ALA A 460 16.58 -17.26 8.40
CA ALA A 460 16.92 -17.83 9.69
C ALA A 460 16.29 -17.01 10.84
N PHE A 461 15.22 -17.53 11.44
CA PHE A 461 14.79 -17.17 12.82
C PHE A 461 15.85 -17.57 13.88
N GLY A 462 17.08 -17.92 13.48
CA GLY A 462 18.04 -18.72 14.26
C GLY A 462 19.07 -17.95 15.08
N ASP A 463 19.36 -16.69 14.75
CA ASP A 463 20.47 -15.95 15.39
C ASP A 463 20.02 -14.83 16.36
N ALA A 464 18.75 -14.84 16.78
CA ALA A 464 18.32 -14.01 17.91
C ALA A 464 18.93 -14.59 19.20
N LYS A 465 20.14 -14.13 19.57
CA LYS A 465 20.83 -14.53 20.82
C LYS A 465 20.06 -14.18 22.10
N GLY A 466 19.05 -13.30 22.01
CA GLY A 466 17.95 -13.22 22.96
C GLY A 466 16.67 -13.18 22.15
N GLY A 467 15.66 -13.98 22.51
CA GLY A 467 14.34 -13.85 21.89
C GLY A 467 13.74 -12.45 22.13
N LEU A 468 12.50 -12.25 21.69
CA LEU A 468 11.76 -10.98 21.86
C LEU A 468 11.65 -10.48 23.33
N PHE A 469 12.10 -11.28 24.31
CA PHE A 469 12.13 -10.98 25.74
C PHE A 469 13.50 -11.24 26.40
N GLY A 470 14.60 -11.18 25.63
CA GLY A 470 15.95 -11.34 26.19
C GLY A 470 16.35 -12.79 26.56
N ALA A 471 15.46 -13.77 26.38
CA ALA A 471 15.76 -15.20 26.48
C ALA A 471 15.23 -15.94 25.24
N SER A 472 15.95 -16.96 24.76
CA SER A 472 15.50 -17.79 23.64
C SER A 472 14.40 -18.76 24.10
N VAL A 473 13.16 -18.29 24.19
CA VAL A 473 12.01 -19.14 24.52
C VAL A 473 11.28 -19.49 23.22
N LYS A 474 11.00 -20.79 23.00
CA LYS A 474 10.36 -21.31 21.77
C LYS A 474 8.98 -21.91 22.08
N GLY A 475 8.09 -21.90 21.09
CA GLY A 475 6.83 -22.68 21.10
C GLY A 475 5.83 -22.24 22.17
N ALA A 476 5.20 -23.20 22.86
CA ALA A 476 4.13 -22.96 23.83
C ALA A 476 4.55 -22.09 25.02
N ALA A 477 5.82 -22.18 25.46
CA ALA A 477 6.35 -21.35 26.54
C ALA A 477 6.47 -19.87 26.15
N TRP A 478 6.75 -19.58 24.87
CA TRP A 478 6.74 -18.21 24.34
C TRP A 478 5.32 -17.61 24.37
N ARG A 479 4.32 -18.40 23.97
CA ARG A 479 2.90 -17.99 24.04
C ARG A 479 2.44 -17.78 25.48
N ALA A 480 2.83 -18.65 26.40
CA ALA A 480 2.45 -18.54 27.81
C ALA A 480 3.06 -17.30 28.48
N GLN A 481 4.31 -16.93 28.17
CA GLN A 481 4.90 -15.68 28.67
C GLN A 481 4.21 -14.44 28.10
N TRP A 482 3.80 -14.50 26.83
CA TRP A 482 2.99 -13.46 26.20
C TRP A 482 1.65 -13.27 26.91
N LEU A 483 0.86 -14.35 27.00
CA LEU A 483 -0.44 -14.32 27.66
C LEU A 483 -0.31 -13.92 29.12
N ALA A 484 0.64 -14.49 29.86
CA ALA A 484 0.90 -14.11 31.24
C ALA A 484 1.27 -12.63 31.40
N ARG A 485 1.91 -11.99 30.42
CA ARG A 485 2.19 -10.54 30.50
C ARG A 485 0.99 -9.67 30.15
N LEU A 486 0.09 -10.17 29.30
CA LEU A 486 -1.19 -9.54 29.02
C LEU A 486 -2.20 -9.74 30.17
N ASP A 487 -2.12 -10.88 30.88
CA ASP A 487 -3.04 -11.30 31.94
C ASP A 487 -2.57 -10.92 33.36
N ALA A 488 -1.28 -10.64 33.56
CA ALA A 488 -0.75 -10.21 34.86
C ALA A 488 -1.02 -8.73 35.19
N ASP A 489 -1.62 -8.01 34.24
CA ASP A 489 -2.07 -6.61 34.33
C ASP A 489 -3.56 -6.55 33.92
#